data_AF-A0A7U9SX09-F1
#
_entry.id   AF-A0A7U9SX09-F1
#
_cell.length_a   1.000
_cell.length_b   1.000
_cell.length_c   1.000
_cell.angle_alpha   90.00
_cell.angle_beta   90.00
_cell.angle_gamma   90.00
#
_symmetry.space_group_name_H-M   'P 1'
#
loop_
_entity.id
_entity.type
_entity.pdbx_description
1 polymer ?
#
loop_
_entity_poly.entity_id
_entity_poly.type
_entity_poly.pdbx_seq_one_letter_code
_entity_poly.pdbx_strand_id
1 'polypeptide(L)' 'MGIPGGGVIAPDFTLFPKYCGGCYQAGDSAAVVSRGLGAHSVPVRFMNPAELVAVELSPQVSAGL' A
#
# COMPACT_ATOMS: atom_id res chain seq x y z
N MET A 1 -4.25 -3.59 -11.28
CA MET A 1 -3.90 -4.67 -12.22
C MET A 1 -3.16 -4.02 -13.38
N GLY A 2 -1.88 -4.35 -13.58
CA GLY A 2 -1.09 -4.09 -14.77
C GLY A 2 -0.69 -2.62 -15.08
N ILE A 3 0.58 -2.43 -15.43
CA ILE A 3 1.17 -1.26 -16.14
C ILE A 3 1.32 0.05 -15.31
N PRO A 4 2.14 1.00 -15.80
CA PRO A 4 3.44 1.39 -15.25
C PRO A 4 3.37 2.10 -13.89
N GLY A 5 4.15 1.62 -12.92
CA GLY A 5 4.22 2.14 -11.55
C GLY A 5 3.66 1.20 -10.47
N GLY A 6 3.06 0.07 -10.87
CA GLY A 6 2.68 -1.03 -9.97
C GLY A 6 3.84 -1.98 -9.65
N GLY A 7 3.75 -2.69 -8.52
CA GLY A 7 4.76 -3.63 -8.04
C GLY A 7 4.91 -4.84 -8.96
N VAL A 8 6.15 -5.28 -9.16
CA VAL A 8 6.48 -6.47 -9.97
C VAL A 8 6.60 -7.71 -9.08
N ILE A 9 7.25 -7.57 -7.93
CA ILE A 9 7.48 -8.66 -6.98
C ILE A 9 7.23 -8.17 -5.55
N ALA A 10 6.55 -8.98 -4.76
CA ALA A 10 6.37 -8.75 -3.33
C ALA A 10 7.50 -9.43 -2.50
N PRO A 11 7.67 -9.06 -1.22
CA PRO A 11 8.70 -9.67 -0.36
C PRO A 11 8.58 -11.19 -0.19
N ASP A 12 7.39 -11.74 -0.40
CA ASP A 12 7.08 -13.19 -0.39
C ASP A 12 7.31 -13.87 -1.75
N PHE A 13 7.96 -13.19 -2.70
CA PHE A 13 8.20 -13.61 -4.07
C PHE A 13 6.94 -13.76 -4.95
N THR A 14 5.79 -13.25 -4.50
CA THR A 14 4.60 -13.17 -5.36
C THR A 14 4.82 -12.19 -6.50
N LEU A 15 4.64 -12.65 -7.74
CA LEU A 15 4.68 -11.79 -8.93
C LEU A 15 3.36 -11.04 -9.11
N PHE A 16 3.43 -9.79 -9.57
CA PHE A 16 2.29 -8.91 -9.80
C PHE A 16 1.32 -8.85 -8.61
N PRO A 17 1.79 -8.46 -7.41
CA PRO A 17 1.00 -8.50 -6.19
C PRO A 17 -0.33 -7.74 -6.33
N LYS A 18 -1.38 -8.31 -5.73
CA LYS A 18 -2.73 -7.73 -5.73
C LYS A 18 -2.77 -6.34 -5.09
N TYR A 19 -1.94 -6.12 -4.07
CA TYR A 19 -1.87 -4.88 -3.32
C TYR A 19 -0.49 -4.23 -3.55
N CYS A 20 -0.49 -3.00 -4.05
CA CYS A 20 0.73 -2.22 -4.26
C CYS A 20 0.37 -0.74 -4.37
N GLY A 21 0.61 0.03 -3.29
CA GLY A 21 0.29 1.46 -3.26
C GLY A 21 -1.22 1.74 -3.27
N GLY A 22 -1.76 2.24 -2.16
CA GLY A 22 -3.14 2.73 -2.10
C GLY A 22 -3.93 2.27 -0.88
N CYS A 23 -5.23 2.53 -0.89
CA CYS A 23 -6.18 2.17 0.15
C CYS A 23 -7.15 1.09 -0.36
N TYR A 24 -7.34 0.04 0.43
CA TYR A 24 -8.17 -1.12 0.07
C TYR A 24 -9.17 -1.39 1.18
N GLN A 25 -10.40 -1.76 0.82
CA GLN A 25 -11.39 -2.24 1.77
C GLN A 25 -11.12 -3.72 2.08
N ALA A 26 -11.06 -4.07 3.37
CA ALA A 26 -10.87 -5.41 3.88
C ALA A 26 -11.94 -5.71 4.94
N GLY A 27 -13.11 -6.19 4.49
CA GLY A 27 -14.29 -6.34 5.34
C GLY A 27 -14.73 -4.98 5.88
N ASP A 28 -14.84 -4.87 7.20
CA ASP A 28 -15.18 -3.62 7.91
C ASP A 28 -13.96 -2.72 8.16
N SER A 29 -12.77 -3.13 7.71
CA SER A 29 -11.52 -2.39 7.91
C SER A 29 -10.98 -1.79 6.60
N ALA A 30 -10.17 -0.75 6.72
CA ALA A 30 -9.39 -0.21 5.61
C ALA A 30 -7.91 -0.61 5.76
N ALA A 31 -7.31 -1.07 4.67
CA ALA A 31 -5.88 -1.38 4.59
C ALA A 31 -5.18 -0.35 3.71
N VAL A 32 -4.18 0.32 4.26
CA VAL A 32 -3.37 1.31 3.55
C VAL A 32 -2.00 0.70 3.26
N VAL A 33 -1.65 0.57 1.98
CA VAL A 33 -0.38 0.00 1.53
C VAL A 33 0.46 1.11 0.93
N SER A 34 1.51 1.51 1.62
CA SER A 34 2.47 2.49 1.09
C SER A 34 3.43 1.84 0.09
N ARG A 35 3.93 2.63 -0.87
CA ARG A 35 5.06 2.26 -1.75
C ARG A 35 6.40 2.29 -1.03
N GLY A 36 6.47 2.85 0.18
CA GLY A 36 7.66 2.95 1.01
C GLY A 36 8.67 4.01 0.56
N LEU A 37 9.66 4.25 1.43
CA LEU A 37 10.70 5.26 1.23
C LEU A 37 11.92 4.77 0.43
N GLY A 38 12.03 3.46 0.18
CA GLY A 38 13.14 2.88 -0.57
C GLY A 38 14.45 2.73 0.21
N ALA A 39 14.39 2.59 1.54
CA ALA A 39 15.56 2.58 2.43
C ALA A 39 16.29 1.22 2.58
N HIS A 40 16.00 0.18 1.78
CA HIS A 40 16.58 -1.16 1.97
C HIS A 40 17.12 -1.81 0.69
N SER A 41 18.19 -2.61 0.89
CA SER A 41 18.96 -3.57 0.06
C SER A 41 19.18 -3.31 -1.44
N VAL A 42 18.17 -2.84 -2.18
CA VAL A 42 18.28 -2.46 -3.60
C VAL A 42 17.55 -1.13 -3.81
N PRO A 43 18.26 0.02 -3.79
CA PRO A 43 17.66 1.35 -3.85
C PRO A 43 17.33 1.78 -5.30
N VAL A 44 16.96 0.84 -6.17
CA VAL A 44 16.59 1.14 -7.56
C VAL A 44 15.08 1.21 -7.67
N ARG A 45 14.57 2.35 -8.15
CA ARG A 45 13.13 2.57 -8.34
C ARG A 45 12.87 3.07 -9.75
N PHE A 46 11.97 2.40 -10.46
CA PHE A 46 11.57 2.77 -11.82
C PHE A 46 10.07 3.06 -11.84
N MET A 47 9.70 4.30 -12.21
CA MET A 47 8.29 4.77 -12.24
C MET A 47 7.50 4.54 -10.94
N ASN A 48 8.20 4.35 -9.82
CA ASN A 48 7.64 4.20 -8.48
C ASN A 48 8.37 5.22 -7.59
N PRO A 49 7.86 6.46 -7.40
CA PRO A 49 8.46 7.47 -6.54
C PRO A 49 8.20 7.19 -5.06
N ALA A 50 9.08 7.67 -4.17
CA ALA A 50 9.00 7.36 -2.73
C ALA A 50 7.69 7.92 -2.17
N GLU A 51 7.07 7.19 -1.25
CA GLU A 51 5.77 7.55 -0.72
C GLU A 51 5.78 7.48 0.81
N LEU A 52 5.29 8.56 1.42
CA LEU A 52 4.93 8.62 2.83
C LEU A 52 3.41 8.75 2.92
N VAL A 53 2.79 7.95 3.79
CA VAL A 53 1.35 8.02 4.02
C VAL A 53 1.09 8.40 5.48
N ALA A 54 0.33 9.46 5.69
CA ALA A 54 -0.17 9.85 7.00
C ALA A 54 -1.63 9.38 7.13
N VAL A 55 -1.94 8.68 8.22
CA VAL A 55 -3.29 8.19 8.52
C VAL A 55 -3.78 8.90 9.78
N GLU A 56 -4.89 9.61 9.65
CA GLU A 56 -5.62 10.17 10.79
C GLU A 56 -6.74 9.21 11.16
N LEU A 57 -6.79 8.82 12.43
CA LEU A 57 -7.83 7.93 12.96
C LEU A 57 -8.85 8.76 13.73
N SER A 58 -10.11 8.64 13.32
CA SER A 58 -11.23 9.18 14.08
C SER A 58 -11.91 8.07 14.88
N PRO A 59 -12.49 8.36 16.05
CA PRO A 59 -13.30 7.40 16.79
C PRO A 59 -14.42 6.85 15.92
N GLN A 60 -14.64 5.55 16.01
CA GLN A 60 -15.80 4.91 15.41
C GLN A 60 -17.00 5.26 16.29
N VAL A 61 -17.85 6.18 15.85
CA VAL A 61 -19.13 6.39 16.51
C VAL A 61 -20.02 5.24 16.08
N SER A 62 -20.15 4.21 16.91
CA SER A 62 -21.22 3.24 16.75
C SER A 62 -22.52 4.03 16.89
N ALA A 63 -23.31 4.14 15.81
CA ALA A 63 -24.67 4.63 15.91
C ALA A 63 -25.37 3.75 16.95
N GLY A 64 -25.64 4.33 18.12
CA GLY A 64 -26.27 3.63 19.23
C GLY A 64 -27.58 3.01 18.76
N LEU A 65 -27.77 1.73 19.10
CA LEU A 65 -29.08 1.16 19.30
C LEU A 65 -29.71 1.77 20.56
#